data_AF-I3TEK0-F1
#
_entry.id   AF-I3TEK0-F1
#
_cell.length_a   1.000
_cell.length_b   1.000
_cell.length_c   1.000
_cell.angle_alpha   90.00
_cell.angle_beta   90.00
_cell.angle_gamma   90.00
#
_symmetry.space_group_name_H-M   'P 1'
#
loop_
_entity.id
_entity.type
_entity.pdbx_description
1 polymer ?
#
loop_
_entity_poly.entity_id
_entity_poly.type
_entity_poly.pdbx_seq_one_letter_code
_entity_poly.pdbx_strand_id
1 'polypeptide(L)'
;MIARLTRRTIIIQEAYSHWDIQDVLNDINPILLTGNYQPVYFFEGSPIIGQGGFHVMIKLSKELTESDYKVIRRLLMMRGINVVEEDRI
;
A
#
# COMPACT_ATOMS: atom_id res chain seq x y z
N MET A 1 2.78 4.95 10.28
CA MET A 1 2.54 4.31 8.97
C MET A 1 1.22 4.79 8.38
N ILE A 2 1.29 5.32 7.17
CA ILE A 2 0.16 5.86 6.42
C ILE A 2 0.07 5.08 5.10
N ALA A 3 -1.15 4.71 4.71
CA ALA A 3 -1.43 4.15 3.40
C ALA A 3 -2.26 5.13 2.58
N ARG A 4 -1.76 5.55 1.42
CA ARG A 4 -2.52 6.34 0.45
C ARG A 4 -3.02 5.41 -0.64
N LEU A 5 -4.32 5.44 -0.90
CA LEU A 5 -5.01 4.52 -1.78
C LEU A 5 -5.71 5.27 -2.90
N THR A 6 -5.31 4.98 -4.13
CA THR A 6 -6.10 5.23 -5.33
C THR A 6 -6.49 3.91 -5.98
N ARG A 7 -7.35 3.94 -7.00
CA ARG A 7 -7.69 2.74 -7.79
C ARG A 7 -6.49 2.15 -8.51
N ARG A 8 -5.44 2.93 -8.80
CA ARG A 8 -4.31 2.48 -9.62
C ARG A 8 -2.97 2.45 -8.87
N THR A 9 -2.92 3.04 -7.68
CA THR A 9 -1.70 3.18 -6.90
C THR A 9 -1.99 2.94 -5.43
N ILE A 10 -1.09 2.21 -4.77
CA ILE A 10 -1.08 2.03 -3.32
C ILE A 10 0.27 2.52 -2.82
N ILE A 11 0.29 3.44 -1.86
CA ILE A 11 1.52 3.98 -1.29
C ILE A 11 1.51 3.71 0.21
N ILE A 12 2.55 3.05 0.72
CA ILE A 12 2.78 2.86 2.15
C ILE A 12 3.96 3.74 2.55
N GLN A 13 3.75 4.61 3.55
CA GLN A 13 4.70 5.61 4.04
C GLN A 13 4.93 5.45 5.53
N GLU A 14 6.07 5.94 6.03
CA GLU A 14 6.40 5.94 7.46
C GLU A 14 6.40 4.54 8.06
N ALA A 15 6.91 3.57 7.32
CA ALA A 15 7.24 2.26 7.86
C ALA A 15 8.55 2.35 8.66
N TYR A 16 8.59 1.75 9.84
CA TYR A 16 9.76 1.81 10.73
C TYR A 16 10.88 0.88 10.24
N SER A 17 10.51 -0.18 9.54
CA SER A 17 11.42 -1.18 9.02
C SER A 17 10.92 -1.74 7.68
N HIS A 18 11.80 -2.44 6.97
CA HIS A 18 11.39 -3.19 5.79
C HIS A 18 10.43 -4.35 6.14
N TRP A 19 10.42 -4.84 7.40
CA TRP A 19 9.52 -5.90 7.84
C TRP A 19 8.07 -5.43 7.88
N ASP A 20 7.84 -4.18 8.31
CA ASP A 20 6.50 -3.59 8.30
C ASP A 20 5.93 -3.55 6.88
N ILE A 21 6.77 -3.20 5.90
CA ILE A 21 6.38 -3.20 4.48
C ILE A 21 6.10 -4.64 4.03
N GLN A 22 7.01 -5.58 4.30
CA GLN A 22 6.83 -6.97 3.90
C GLN A 22 5.54 -7.56 4.44
N ASP A 23 5.23 -7.29 5.72
CA ASP A 23 4.01 -7.80 6.33
C ASP A 23 2.76 -7.21 5.66
N VAL A 24 2.75 -5.91 5.32
CA VAL A 24 1.64 -5.30 4.57
C VAL A 24 1.50 -5.92 3.19
N LEU A 25 2.63 -6.13 2.49
CA LEU A 25 2.64 -6.76 1.17
C LEU A 25 2.11 -8.20 1.20
N ASN A 26 2.42 -8.95 2.25
CA ASN A 26 1.92 -10.33 2.41
C ASN A 26 0.38 -10.40 2.44
N ASP A 27 -0.29 -9.37 2.96
CA ASP A 27 -1.76 -9.33 3.03
C ASP A 27 -2.41 -8.88 1.73
N ILE A 28 -1.83 -7.88 1.06
CA ILE A 28 -2.47 -7.26 -0.11
C ILE A 28 -2.08 -7.96 -1.42
N ASN A 29 -0.88 -8.54 -1.50
CA ASN A 29 -0.38 -9.18 -2.72
C ASN A 29 -1.28 -10.33 -3.22
N PRO A 30 -1.85 -11.21 -2.36
CA PRO A 30 -2.78 -12.23 -2.83
C PRO A 30 -3.94 -11.66 -3.63
N ILE A 31 -4.50 -10.51 -3.21
CA ILE A 31 -5.58 -9.81 -3.91
C ILE A 31 -5.05 -9.23 -5.23
N LEU A 32 -3.90 -8.56 -5.18
CA LEU A 32 -3.31 -7.91 -6.36
C LEU A 32 -2.92 -8.92 -7.46
N LEU A 33 -2.40 -10.08 -7.07
CA LEU A 33 -1.98 -11.14 -7.98
C LEU A 33 -3.17 -11.93 -8.51
N THR A 34 -4.12 -12.33 -7.65
CA THR A 34 -5.33 -13.05 -8.06
C THR A 34 -6.19 -12.21 -9.01
N GLY A 35 -6.26 -10.90 -8.77
CA GLY A 35 -6.96 -9.97 -9.65
C GLY A 35 -6.20 -9.58 -10.93
N ASN A 36 -4.99 -10.11 -11.15
CA ASN A 36 -4.13 -9.82 -12.30
C ASN A 36 -3.91 -8.30 -12.50
N TYR A 37 -3.54 -7.60 -11.43
CA TYR A 37 -3.27 -6.16 -11.42
C TYR A 37 -1.80 -5.80 -11.75
N GLN A 38 -0.94 -6.82 -11.92
CA GLN A 38 0.48 -6.69 -12.27
C GLN A 38 1.20 -5.59 -11.47
N PRO A 39 1.27 -5.72 -10.14
CA PRO A 39 1.85 -4.70 -9.28
C PRO A 39 3.35 -4.50 -9.55
N VAL A 40 3.77 -3.25 -9.70
CA VAL A 40 5.18 -2.84 -9.78
C VAL A 40 5.53 -2.05 -8.52
N TYR A 41 6.56 -2.51 -7.82
CA TYR A 41 6.95 -1.97 -6.51
C TYR A 41 8.16 -1.05 -6.65
N PHE A 42 8.04 0.16 -6.12
CA PHE A 42 9.10 1.16 -6.02
C PHE A 42 9.37 1.37 -4.54
N PHE A 43 10.46 0.80 -4.05
CA PHE A 43 10.89 0.95 -2.66
C PHE A 43 11.86 2.13 -2.58
N GLU A 44 11.58 3.10 -1.73
CA GLU A 44 12.53 4.15 -1.42
C GLU A 44 12.50 4.49 0.09
N GLY A 45 13.51 5.22 0.55
CA GLY A 45 13.71 5.54 1.96
C GLY A 45 15.00 4.92 2.54
N SER A 46 15.56 5.63 3.52
CA SER A 46 16.72 5.21 4.32
C SER A 46 16.28 5.25 5.79
N PRO A 47 16.72 4.31 6.66
CA PRO A 47 16.33 4.24 8.07
C PRO A 47 16.98 5.36 8.91
N ILE A 48 16.86 6.61 8.47
CA ILE A 48 17.35 7.79 9.16
C ILE A 48 16.20 8.34 10.00
N ILE A 49 16.40 8.33 11.32
CA ILE A 49 15.48 8.93 12.29
C ILE A 49 15.20 10.39 11.88
N GLY A 50 13.94 10.70 11.60
CA GLY A 50 13.48 12.05 11.25
C GLY A 50 13.13 12.31 9.78
N GLN A 51 13.36 11.37 8.84
CA GLN A 51 13.05 11.55 7.41
C GLN A 51 11.94 10.62 6.84
N GLY A 52 10.92 10.27 7.64
CA GLY A 52 9.70 9.66 7.11
C GLY A 52 9.74 8.15 6.86
N GLY A 53 10.75 7.44 7.36
CA GLY A 53 10.82 5.97 7.36
C GLY A 53 10.97 5.34 5.96
N PHE A 54 10.84 4.02 5.90
CA PHE A 54 10.74 3.31 4.62
C PHE A 54 9.40 3.61 3.96
N HIS A 55 9.40 3.64 2.63
CA HIS A 55 8.17 3.74 1.87
C HIS A 55 8.18 2.80 0.65
N VAL A 56 6.99 2.41 0.23
CA VAL A 56 6.79 1.68 -1.02
C VAL A 56 5.63 2.28 -1.79
N MET A 57 5.85 2.55 -3.08
CA MET A 57 4.79 2.84 -4.04
C MET A 57 4.55 1.61 -4.90
N ILE A 58 3.28 1.23 -5.03
CA ILE A 58 2.83 0.07 -5.80
C ILE A 58 1.96 0.61 -6.92
N LYS A 59 2.42 0.48 -8.16
CA LYS A 59 1.65 0.87 -9.36
C LYS A 59 1.00 -0.36 -9.99
N LEU A 60 -0.27 -0.23 -10.35
CA LEU A 60 -1.07 -1.29 -10.94
C LEU A 60 -1.25 -1.04 -12.44
N SER A 61 -1.23 -2.12 -13.25
CA SER A 61 -1.42 -2.02 -14.70
C SER A 61 -2.83 -1.55 -15.08
N LYS A 62 -3.82 -1.88 -14.23
CA LYS A 62 -5.24 -1.52 -14.35
C LYS A 62 -5.82 -1.09 -13.00
N GLU A 63 -7.00 -0.46 -13.03
CA GLU A 63 -7.70 -0.03 -11.82
C GLU A 63 -8.27 -1.19 -11.01
N LEU A 64 -8.20 -1.07 -9.68
CA LEU A 64 -8.87 -1.94 -8.72
C LEU A 64 -10.38 -1.87 -8.92
N THR A 65 -11.02 -3.03 -8.83
CA THR A 65 -12.47 -3.08 -8.70
C THR A 65 -12.91 -2.44 -7.37
N GLU A 66 -14.16 -1.99 -7.30
CA GLU A 66 -14.77 -1.51 -6.06
C GLU A 66 -14.61 -2.48 -4.88
N SER A 67 -14.78 -3.77 -5.17
CA SER A 67 -14.69 -4.83 -4.18
C SER A 67 -13.26 -4.94 -3.65
N ASP A 68 -12.28 -5.07 -4.55
CA ASP A 68 -10.88 -5.23 -4.16
C ASP A 68 -10.34 -4.00 -3.45
N TYR A 69 -10.71 -2.80 -3.91
CA TYR A 69 -10.36 -1.54 -3.24
C TYR A 69 -10.87 -1.53 -1.79
N LYS A 70 -12.14 -1.90 -1.57
CA LYS A 70 -12.74 -1.96 -0.22
C LYS A 70 -12.10 -3.02 0.66
N VAL A 71 -11.76 -4.18 0.10
CA VAL A 71 -11.09 -5.26 0.84
C VAL A 71 -9.68 -4.82 1.26
N ILE A 72 -8.87 -4.29 0.34
CA ILE A 72 -7.52 -3.80 0.63
C ILE A 72 -7.56 -2.70 1.69
N ARG A 73 -8.45 -1.72 1.53
CA ARG A 73 -8.67 -0.66 2.53
C ARG A 73 -8.96 -1.24 3.91
N ARG A 74 -9.86 -2.23 3.99
CA ARG A 74 -10.23 -2.87 5.25
C ARG A 74 -9.06 -3.60 5.89
N LEU A 75 -8.27 -4.34 5.12
CA LEU A 75 -7.08 -5.04 5.62
C LEU A 75 -6.06 -4.06 6.22
N LEU A 76 -5.78 -2.96 5.51
CA LEU A 76 -4.86 -1.93 5.99
C LEU A 76 -5.37 -1.27 7.28
N MET A 77 -6.66 -0.93 7.34
CA MET A 77 -7.26 -0.35 8.55
C MET A 77 -7.23 -1.34 9.74
N MET A 78 -7.46 -2.63 9.51
CA MET A 78 -7.40 -3.65 10.56
C MET A 78 -6.00 -3.81 11.17
N ARG A 79 -4.96 -3.45 10.42
CA ARG A 79 -3.58 -3.37 10.90
C ARG A 79 -3.26 -2.09 11.68
N GLY A 80 -4.24 -1.21 11.89
CA GLY A 80 -4.03 0.09 12.51
C GLY A 80 -3.30 1.09 11.62
N ILE A 81 -3.23 0.84 10.31
CA ILE A 81 -2.63 1.78 9.35
C ILE A 81 -3.64 2.86 9.04
N ASN A 82 -3.21 4.12 9.10
CA ASN A 82 -4.05 5.25 8.72
C ASN A 82 -4.22 5.27 7.19
N VAL A 83 -5.44 5.13 6.68
CA VAL A 83 -5.72 5.08 5.24
C VAL A 83 -6.28 6.42 4.75
N VAL A 84 -5.64 6.99 3.72
CA VAL A 84 -6.06 8.20 3.01
C VAL A 84 -6.53 7.82 1.61
N GLU A 85 -7.77 8.17 1.27
CA GLU A 85 -8.34 7.94 -0.07
C GLU A 85 -8.09 9.18 -0.94
N GLU A 86 -7.31 9.05 -2.02
CA GLU A 86 -6.93 10.20 -2.87
C GLU A 86 -7.86 10.39 -4.09
N ASP A 87 -8.71 9.40 -4.42
CA ASP A 87 -9.65 9.48 -5.56
C ASP A 87 -10.90 10.35 -5.29
N ARG A 88 -10.98 11.05 -4.16
CA ARG A 88 -12.16 11.84 -3.73
C ARG A 88 -11.95 13.36 -3.73
N ILE A 89 -10.92 13.85 -4.42
CA ILE A 89 -10.67 15.30 -4.61
C ILE A 89 -11.08 15.71 -6.01
#